data_AF-A0A060Z585-F1
#
_entry.id   AF-A0A060Z585-F1
#
_cell.length_a   1.000
_cell.length_b   1.000
_cell.length_c   1.000
_cell.angle_alpha   90.00
_cell.angle_beta   90.00
_cell.angle_gamma   90.00
#
_symmetry.space_group_name_H-M   'P 1'
#
loop_
_entity.id
_entity.type
_entity.pdbx_description
1 polymer ?
#
loop_
_entity_poly.entity_id
_entity_poly.type
_entity_poly.pdbx_seq_one_letter_code
_entity_poly.pdbx_strand_id
1 'polypeptide(L)'
;MGTTSEANHIIFPCRLWSPTSTGSPEERTVLEKAEEYGCQREKVTLPEADVELNMPLIEVRVGDDFELKLEFNNKSGQSRTGEMYVSGNVVYYTGVTSSEFLFKTPKVTLDPMKAEKKVIQVRSQDYMRKLVEQANLHFIATGKVKETGQIVTAMRVVTLHNPKLSVQVSGLAKVSEEMFVTVEFTNPFKFNLEDVYIRVEGPGVMPPKYKHYSLILAGSSMTWTESFTPRREGPTKLMASLDCAALRQVYGQAQLTVKP
;
A
#
# COMPACT_ATOMS: atom_id res chain seq x y z
N MET A 1 36.45 -24.59 -22.55
CA MET A 1 35.06 -24.85 -22.98
C MET A 1 34.16 -24.52 -21.81
N GLY A 2 33.65 -23.30 -21.79
CA GLY A 2 32.70 -22.86 -20.78
C GLY A 2 31.28 -23.12 -21.27
N THR A 3 30.46 -23.68 -20.40
CA THR A 3 28.99 -23.66 -20.53
C THR A 3 28.43 -23.25 -19.18
N THR A 4 28.10 -21.97 -19.11
CA THR A 4 27.20 -21.34 -18.14
C THR A 4 25.85 -22.04 -18.18
N SER A 5 25.39 -22.58 -17.05
CA SER A 5 24.02 -23.07 -16.87
C SER A 5 23.25 -22.00 -16.10
N GLU A 6 22.28 -21.39 -16.77
CA GLU A 6 21.42 -20.33 -16.28
C GLU A 6 20.52 -20.85 -15.15
N ALA A 7 20.59 -20.20 -13.99
CA ALA A 7 19.64 -20.38 -12.91
C ALA A 7 18.31 -19.73 -13.30
N ASN A 8 17.36 -20.52 -13.80
CA ASN A 8 15.98 -20.08 -13.99
C ASN A 8 15.30 -19.91 -12.62
N HIS A 9 15.37 -18.69 -12.09
CA HIS A 9 14.51 -18.24 -11.00
C HIS A 9 13.06 -18.22 -11.48
N ILE A 10 12.27 -19.21 -11.06
CA ILE A 10 10.81 -19.15 -11.22
C ILE A 10 10.28 -18.22 -10.13
N ILE A 11 10.20 -16.93 -10.45
CA ILE A 11 9.39 -15.98 -9.69
C ILE A 11 7.98 -16.12 -10.25
N PHE A 12 7.04 -16.66 -9.48
CA PHE A 12 5.61 -16.62 -9.83
C PHE A 12 5.04 -15.25 -9.44
N PRO A 13 4.71 -14.35 -10.39
CA PRO A 13 3.90 -13.19 -10.09
C PRO A 13 2.42 -13.62 -10.18
N CYS A 14 1.58 -13.08 -9.30
CA CYS A 14 0.13 -13.33 -9.23
C CYS A 14 -0.35 -14.65 -8.60
N ARG A 15 -0.98 -14.54 -7.42
CA ARG A 15 -1.79 -15.57 -6.76
C ARG A 15 -2.99 -16.10 -7.58
N LEU A 16 -3.27 -15.52 -8.74
CA LEU A 16 -4.37 -15.97 -9.62
C LEU A 16 -4.03 -17.20 -10.47
N TRP A 17 -2.77 -17.64 -10.54
CA TRP A 17 -2.37 -18.81 -11.35
C TRP A 17 -2.05 -20.08 -10.52
N SER A 18 -1.98 -20.00 -9.19
CA SER A 18 -1.84 -21.20 -8.35
C SER A 18 -3.11 -22.05 -8.50
N PRO A 19 -3.08 -23.24 -9.15
CA PRO A 19 -4.29 -23.97 -9.54
C PRO A 19 -4.97 -24.72 -8.38
N THR A 20 -4.41 -24.65 -7.18
CA THR A 20 -4.85 -25.45 -6.03
C THR A 20 -5.07 -24.56 -4.82
N SER A 21 -6.15 -24.81 -4.09
CA SER A 21 -6.45 -24.12 -2.83
C SER A 21 -5.48 -24.57 -1.74
N THR A 22 -5.12 -23.66 -0.84
CA THR A 22 -4.22 -23.97 0.28
C THR A 22 -4.81 -25.07 1.17
N GLY A 23 -4.09 -26.18 1.31
CA GLY A 23 -4.49 -27.37 2.06
C GLY A 23 -5.12 -28.50 1.23
N SER A 24 -5.28 -28.34 -0.08
CA SER A 24 -5.91 -29.35 -0.94
C SER A 24 -5.01 -30.56 -1.20
N PRO A 25 -5.58 -31.75 -1.49
CA PRO A 25 -4.77 -32.92 -1.86
C PRO A 25 -4.00 -32.68 -3.15
N GLU A 26 -4.52 -31.88 -4.07
CA GLU A 26 -3.83 -31.49 -5.31
C GLU A 26 -2.60 -30.61 -5.03
N GLU A 27 -2.68 -29.67 -4.09
CA GLU A 27 -1.52 -28.86 -3.66
C GLU A 27 -0.41 -29.76 -3.10
N ARG A 28 -0.77 -30.79 -2.31
CA ARG A 28 0.20 -31.74 -1.75
C ARG A 28 0.92 -32.51 -2.85
N THR A 29 0.21 -33.06 -3.82
CA THR A 29 0.81 -33.78 -4.95
C THR A 29 1.74 -32.90 -5.78
N VAL A 30 1.36 -31.63 -6.00
CA VAL A 30 2.22 -30.66 -6.72
C VAL A 30 3.49 -30.34 -5.93
N LEU A 31 3.38 -30.15 -4.62
CA LEU A 31 4.53 -29.90 -3.74
C LEU A 31 5.47 -31.12 -3.67
N GLU A 32 4.93 -32.33 -3.57
CA GLU A 32 5.72 -33.57 -3.58
C GLU A 32 6.48 -33.74 -4.89
N LYS A 33 5.80 -33.50 -6.03
CA LYS A 33 6.45 -33.56 -7.35
C LYS A 33 7.53 -32.50 -7.52
N ALA A 34 7.36 -31.30 -6.94
CA ALA A 34 8.40 -30.28 -6.94
C ALA A 34 9.62 -30.69 -6.09
N GLU A 35 9.40 -31.35 -4.96
CA GLU A 35 10.48 -31.94 -4.14
C GLU A 35 11.28 -32.99 -4.95
N GLU A 36 10.60 -33.83 -5.74
CA GLU A 36 11.26 -34.79 -6.65
C GLU A 36 12.17 -34.12 -7.70
N TYR A 37 11.79 -32.94 -8.19
CA TYR A 37 12.60 -32.15 -9.14
C TYR A 37 13.69 -31.30 -8.48
N GLY A 38 13.92 -31.47 -7.17
CA GLY A 38 15.04 -30.86 -6.45
C GLY A 38 14.71 -29.56 -5.70
N CYS A 39 13.44 -29.17 -5.60
CA CYS A 39 13.03 -28.08 -4.71
C CYS A 39 13.11 -28.56 -3.25
N GLN A 40 14.11 -28.10 -2.51
CA GLN A 40 14.26 -28.46 -1.10
C GLN A 40 13.23 -27.74 -0.24
N ARG A 41 12.58 -28.49 0.65
CA ARG A 41 11.67 -27.97 1.66
C ARG A 41 12.09 -28.44 3.03
N GLU A 42 12.25 -27.51 3.97
CA GLU A 42 12.37 -27.86 5.39
C GLU A 42 10.99 -28.21 5.95
N LYS A 43 10.83 -29.46 6.41
CA LYS A 43 9.63 -29.92 7.10
C LYS A 43 9.81 -29.66 8.58
N VAL A 44 9.30 -28.53 9.07
CA VAL A 44 9.35 -28.15 10.49
C VAL A 44 7.97 -28.38 11.11
N THR A 45 7.91 -29.27 12.09
CA THR A 45 6.73 -29.45 12.94
C THR A 45 6.87 -28.54 14.15
N LEU A 46 6.10 -27.45 14.19
CA LEU A 46 6.08 -26.53 15.31
C LEU A 46 5.13 -27.06 16.41
N PRO A 47 5.48 -26.91 17.70
CA PRO A 47 4.55 -27.22 18.79
C PRO A 47 3.30 -26.33 18.71
N GLU A 48 2.19 -26.80 19.30
CA GLU A 48 0.96 -26.00 19.35
C GLU A 48 1.24 -24.65 20.05
N ALA A 49 0.77 -23.59 19.42
CA ALA A 49 0.96 -22.23 19.89
C ALA A 49 -0.05 -21.91 21.01
N ASP A 50 0.45 -21.68 22.23
CA ASP A 50 -0.37 -21.25 23.38
C ASP A 50 -0.93 -19.84 23.19
N VAL A 51 -0.15 -18.98 22.54
CA VAL A 51 -0.48 -17.58 22.28
C VAL A 51 -0.43 -17.31 20.78
N GLU A 52 -1.43 -16.60 20.28
CA GLU A 52 -1.49 -16.09 18.92
C GLU A 52 -1.39 -14.56 18.92
N LEU A 53 -0.75 -14.02 17.89
CA LEU A 53 -0.64 -12.59 17.66
C LEU A 53 -1.16 -12.26 16.26
N ASN A 54 -2.14 -11.36 16.20
CA ASN A 54 -2.73 -10.88 14.96
C ASN A 54 -2.61 -9.36 14.85
N MET A 55 -2.41 -8.90 13.62
CA MET A 55 -2.50 -7.49 13.25
C MET A 55 -3.65 -7.32 12.25
N PRO A 56 -4.81 -6.75 12.64
CA PRO A 56 -5.91 -6.52 11.72
C PRO A 56 -5.52 -5.56 10.59
N LEU A 57 -6.30 -5.59 9.49
CA LEU A 57 -6.14 -4.68 8.37
C LEU A 57 -6.49 -3.25 8.80
N ILE A 58 -5.72 -2.27 8.30
CA ILE A 58 -5.95 -0.85 8.55
C ILE A 58 -5.84 -0.13 7.21
N GLU A 59 -6.85 0.67 6.88
CA GLU A 59 -6.81 1.62 5.76
C GLU A 59 -6.43 2.99 6.30
N VAL A 60 -5.37 3.58 5.76
CA VAL A 60 -4.83 4.85 6.24
C VAL A 60 -4.60 5.76 5.03
N ARG A 61 -4.94 7.05 5.15
CA ARG A 61 -4.60 8.04 4.14
C ARG A 61 -3.21 8.59 4.40
N VAL A 62 -2.48 8.93 3.34
CA VAL A 62 -1.17 9.58 3.49
C VAL A 62 -1.35 10.85 4.32
N GLY A 63 -0.54 11.02 5.36
CA GLY A 63 -0.52 12.23 6.21
C GLY A 63 -1.37 12.18 7.47
N ASP A 64 -2.17 11.13 7.65
CA ASP A 64 -3.01 10.97 8.84
C ASP A 64 -2.26 10.22 9.96
N ASP A 65 -2.57 10.59 11.20
CA ASP A 65 -2.19 9.82 12.38
C ASP A 65 -3.10 8.59 12.46
N PHE A 66 -2.56 7.44 12.87
CA PHE A 66 -3.36 6.21 12.99
C PHE A 66 -2.91 5.31 14.13
N GLU A 67 -3.77 4.36 14.46
CA GLU A 67 -3.59 3.42 15.56
C GLU A 67 -3.28 2.01 15.05
N LEU A 68 -2.07 1.54 15.29
CA LEU A 68 -1.70 0.14 15.06
C LEU A 68 -2.24 -0.72 16.20
N LYS A 69 -3.15 -1.64 15.88
CA LYS A 69 -3.74 -2.58 16.84
C LYS A 69 -3.01 -3.91 16.78
N LEU A 70 -2.60 -4.41 17.94
CA LEU A 70 -2.03 -5.74 18.13
C LEU A 70 -3.04 -6.56 18.94
N GLU A 71 -3.52 -7.65 18.38
CA GLU A 71 -4.49 -8.53 19.02
C GLU A 71 -3.79 -9.82 19.45
N PHE A 72 -3.72 -10.02 20.76
CA PHE A 72 -3.16 -11.21 21.38
C PHE A 72 -4.30 -12.13 21.79
N ASN A 73 -4.17 -13.42 21.52
CA ASN A 73 -5.14 -14.41 21.95
C ASN A 73 -4.42 -15.51 22.73
N ASN A 74 -4.71 -15.61 24.03
CA ASN A 74 -4.19 -16.68 24.87
C ASN A 74 -5.16 -17.86 24.85
N LYS A 75 -4.73 -18.98 24.27
CA LYS A 75 -5.49 -20.23 24.21
C LYS A 75 -5.21 -21.15 25.40
N SER A 76 -4.27 -20.77 26.26
CA SER A 76 -3.92 -21.56 27.44
C SER A 76 -4.80 -21.19 28.64
N GLY A 77 -4.98 -22.17 29.54
CA GLY A 77 -5.63 -21.96 30.84
C GLY A 77 -4.74 -21.25 31.88
N GLN A 78 -3.55 -20.78 31.50
CA GLN A 78 -2.60 -20.10 32.38
C GLN A 78 -2.39 -18.64 31.92
N SER A 79 -2.06 -17.76 32.87
CA SER A 79 -1.64 -16.42 32.50
C SER A 79 -0.25 -16.46 31.88
N ARG A 80 -0.03 -15.63 30.86
CA ARG A 80 1.23 -15.55 30.10
C ARG A 80 1.73 -14.12 30.05
N THR A 81 3.04 -13.95 30.17
CA THR A 81 3.68 -12.63 30.06
C THR A 81 4.52 -12.56 28.80
N GLY A 82 4.23 -11.61 27.93
CA GLY A 82 4.94 -11.39 26.68
C GLY A 82 5.81 -10.13 26.73
N GLU A 83 7.08 -10.26 26.33
CA GLU A 83 7.90 -9.11 25.94
C GLU A 83 7.87 -8.96 24.42
N MET A 84 7.32 -7.83 23.97
CA MET A 84 7.13 -7.54 22.55
C MET A 84 8.20 -6.59 22.04
N TYR A 85 8.51 -6.74 20.76
CA TYR A 85 9.34 -5.88 19.94
C TYR A 85 8.54 -5.52 18.71
N VAL A 86 8.21 -4.24 18.54
CA VAL A 86 7.41 -3.74 17.43
C VAL A 86 8.24 -2.74 16.66
N SER A 87 8.50 -3.03 15.39
CA SER A 87 9.16 -2.14 14.46
C SER A 87 8.21 -1.73 13.33
N GLY A 88 8.34 -0.47 12.90
CA GLY A 88 7.65 0.09 11.75
C GLY A 88 8.67 0.67 10.80
N ASN A 89 8.68 0.15 9.57
CA ASN A 89 9.63 0.53 8.53
C ASN A 89 8.91 1.04 7.30
N VAL A 90 9.48 2.03 6.63
CA VAL A 90 9.06 2.40 5.28
C VAL A 90 9.64 1.38 4.31
N VAL A 91 8.80 0.80 3.46
CA VAL A 91 9.22 -0.18 2.46
C VAL A 91 8.87 0.28 1.06
N TYR A 92 9.73 -0.02 0.11
CA TYR A 92 9.37 0.05 -1.30
C TYR A 92 8.40 -1.07 -1.64
N TYR A 93 7.68 -0.93 -2.74
CA TYR A 93 6.79 -1.97 -3.24
C TYR A 93 7.51 -3.28 -3.61
N THR A 94 8.81 -3.20 -3.84
CA THR A 94 9.70 -4.36 -4.04
C THR A 94 9.95 -5.15 -2.76
N GLY A 95 9.52 -4.65 -1.59
CA GLY A 95 9.77 -5.23 -0.28
C GLY A 95 11.10 -4.80 0.35
N VAL A 96 11.92 -4.01 -0.36
CA VAL A 96 13.16 -3.45 0.19
C VAL A 96 12.84 -2.46 1.30
N THR A 97 13.47 -2.65 2.46
CA THR A 97 13.29 -1.77 3.62
C THR A 97 14.14 -0.53 3.43
N SER A 98 13.52 0.64 3.54
CA SER A 98 14.19 1.95 3.38
C SER A 98 14.68 2.49 4.72
N SER A 99 13.78 2.70 5.67
CA SER A 99 14.12 3.30 6.96
C SER A 99 13.14 2.92 8.06
N GLU A 100 13.64 2.78 9.28
CA GLU A 100 12.81 2.60 10.48
C GLU A 100 12.28 3.96 10.95
N PHE A 101 10.98 4.01 11.25
CA PHE A 101 10.33 5.20 11.81
C PHE A 101 9.68 4.96 13.17
N LEU A 102 9.49 3.70 13.57
CA LEU A 102 8.86 3.33 14.82
C LEU A 102 9.59 2.13 15.42
N PHE A 103 9.97 2.23 16.69
CA PHE A 103 10.45 1.11 17.47
C PHE A 103 9.88 1.18 18.88
N LYS A 104 9.17 0.14 19.34
CA LYS A 104 8.58 0.07 20.68
C LYS A 104 8.69 -1.34 21.26
N THR A 105 8.89 -1.41 22.57
CA THR A 105 8.98 -2.68 23.29
C THR A 105 7.91 -2.81 24.40
N PRO A 106 6.62 -2.96 24.05
CA PRO A 106 5.57 -3.06 25.05
C PRO A 106 5.63 -4.40 25.80
N LYS A 107 5.32 -4.36 27.10
CA LYS A 107 5.05 -5.57 27.90
C LYS A 107 3.55 -5.80 27.92
N VAL A 108 3.14 -7.06 27.78
CA VAL A 108 1.73 -7.49 27.74
C VAL A 108 1.54 -8.66 28.70
N THR A 109 0.43 -8.65 29.44
CA THR A 109 0.09 -9.68 30.42
C THR A 109 -1.26 -10.27 30.07
N LEU A 110 -1.23 -11.47 29.49
CA LEU A 110 -2.40 -12.14 28.98
C LEU A 110 -3.05 -12.99 30.07
N ASP A 111 -4.32 -12.70 30.34
CA ASP A 111 -5.16 -13.54 31.17
C ASP A 111 -5.43 -14.91 30.51
N PRO A 112 -5.73 -15.96 31.30
CA PRO A 112 -6.14 -17.26 30.78
C PRO A 112 -7.36 -17.17 29.85
N MET A 113 -7.32 -17.88 28.71
CA MET A 113 -8.45 -17.98 27.77
C MET A 113 -9.04 -16.63 27.31
N LYS A 114 -8.24 -15.56 27.33
CA LYS A 114 -8.68 -14.21 26.95
C LYS A 114 -7.84 -13.65 25.81
N ALA A 115 -8.50 -12.77 25.06
CA ALA A 115 -7.84 -11.92 24.09
C ALA A 115 -7.55 -10.54 24.71
N GLU A 116 -6.37 -10.00 24.43
CA GLU A 116 -5.95 -8.65 24.84
C GLU A 116 -5.56 -7.83 23.62
N LYS A 117 -5.85 -6.53 23.65
CA LYS A 117 -5.53 -5.61 22.55
C LYS A 117 -4.53 -4.57 23.02
N LYS A 118 -3.43 -4.42 22.30
CA LYS A 118 -2.48 -3.32 22.51
C LYS A 118 -2.53 -2.35 21.34
N VAL A 119 -2.68 -1.06 21.66
CA VAL A 119 -2.74 0.00 20.66
C VAL A 119 -1.43 0.79 20.68
N ILE A 120 -0.87 1.00 19.51
CA ILE A 120 0.33 1.81 19.29
C ILE A 120 -0.04 2.99 18.39
N GLN A 121 0.06 4.19 18.94
CA GLN A 121 -0.11 5.44 18.18
C GLN A 121 1.05 5.64 17.21
N VAL A 122 0.73 5.86 15.93
CA VAL A 122 1.66 6.18 14.85
C VAL A 122 1.33 7.59 14.34
N ARG A 123 2.29 8.51 14.44
CA ARG A 123 2.10 9.90 14.01
C ARG A 123 2.61 10.09 12.59
N SER A 124 1.93 10.94 11.82
CA SER A 124 2.30 11.26 10.45
C SER A 124 3.67 11.91 10.34
N GLN A 125 4.06 12.71 11.33
CA GLN A 125 5.36 13.37 11.37
C GLN A 125 6.54 12.38 11.35
N ASP A 126 6.36 11.18 11.92
CA ASP A 126 7.42 10.18 12.06
C ASP A 126 7.72 9.48 10.72
N TYR A 127 6.69 9.25 9.91
CA TYR A 127 6.81 8.53 8.64
C TYR A 127 6.85 9.44 7.41
N MET A 128 6.18 10.61 7.41
CA MET A 128 5.99 11.45 6.21
C MET A 128 7.29 11.87 5.54
N ARG A 129 8.33 12.23 6.32
CA ARG A 129 9.64 12.65 5.78
C ARG A 129 10.46 11.52 5.17
N LYS A 130 10.10 10.28 5.51
CA LYS A 130 10.81 9.06 5.13
C LYS A 130 10.05 8.27 4.06
N LEU A 131 8.85 8.73 3.68
CA LEU A 131 8.04 8.06 2.68
C LEU A 131 8.78 7.99 1.34
N VAL A 132 8.73 6.81 0.75
CA VAL A 132 9.25 6.51 -0.58
C VAL A 132 8.08 6.34 -1.56
N GLU A 133 8.38 6.10 -2.83
CA GLU A 133 7.36 5.84 -3.85
C GLU A 133 6.38 4.73 -3.40
N GLN A 134 5.09 4.95 -3.64
CA GLN A 134 3.97 4.07 -3.27
C GLN A 134 3.64 3.95 -1.76
N ALA A 135 4.31 4.74 -0.90
CA ALA A 135 3.88 5.02 0.47
C ALA A 135 3.45 3.79 1.30
N ASN A 136 4.26 2.71 1.27
CA ASN A 136 4.00 1.49 2.03
C ASN A 136 4.74 1.49 3.38
N LEU A 137 4.04 1.12 4.44
CA LEU A 137 4.59 0.94 5.79
C LEU A 137 4.54 -0.53 6.18
N HIS A 138 5.68 -1.10 6.56
CA HIS A 138 5.79 -2.47 7.02
C HIS A 138 5.97 -2.52 8.54
N PHE A 139 4.99 -3.12 9.21
CA PHE A 139 5.02 -3.36 10.64
C PHE A 139 5.38 -4.81 10.93
N ILE A 140 6.30 -5.01 11.87
CA ILE A 140 6.69 -6.31 12.37
C ILE A 140 6.56 -6.25 13.89
N ALA A 141 5.80 -7.17 14.48
CA ALA A 141 5.77 -7.37 15.91
C ALA A 141 6.20 -8.80 16.22
N THR A 142 7.24 -8.91 17.02
CA THR A 142 7.77 -10.19 17.51
C THR A 142 7.70 -10.19 19.03
N GLY A 143 7.19 -11.27 19.60
CA GLY A 143 6.97 -11.42 21.03
C GLY A 143 7.59 -12.68 21.54
N LYS A 144 8.20 -12.61 22.73
CA LYS A 144 8.65 -13.79 23.46
C LYS A 144 7.79 -13.97 24.71
N VAL A 145 7.11 -15.11 24.81
CA VAL A 145 6.38 -15.52 26.00
C VAL A 145 7.40 -16.03 27.02
N LYS A 146 7.42 -15.44 28.22
CA LYS A 146 8.45 -15.73 29.22
C LYS A 146 8.38 -17.16 29.75
N GLU A 147 7.18 -17.65 29.96
CA GLU A 147 6.93 -18.90 30.67
C GLU A 147 7.21 -20.11 29.77
N THR A 148 6.84 -20.06 28.49
CA THR A 148 7.02 -21.17 27.54
C THR A 148 8.23 -20.99 26.63
N GLY A 149 8.82 -19.79 26.59
CA GLY A 149 9.84 -19.44 25.62
C GLY A 149 9.33 -19.33 24.18
N GLN A 150 8.02 -19.48 23.96
CA GLN A 150 7.40 -19.41 22.63
C GLN A 150 7.62 -18.03 22.00
N ILE A 151 7.99 -18.01 20.73
CA ILE A 151 8.10 -16.78 19.94
C ILE A 151 6.86 -16.66 19.05
N VAL A 152 6.16 -15.53 19.17
CA VAL A 152 5.03 -15.16 18.31
C VAL A 152 5.45 -14.02 17.41
N THR A 153 5.07 -14.05 16.14
CA THR A 153 5.38 -12.96 15.21
C THR A 153 4.17 -12.68 14.33
N ALA A 154 3.87 -11.40 14.15
CA ALA A 154 2.93 -10.93 13.14
C ALA A 154 3.59 -9.83 12.32
N MET A 155 3.29 -9.83 11.03
CA MET A 155 3.75 -8.79 10.11
C MET A 155 2.57 -8.28 9.29
N ARG A 156 2.57 -6.99 9.01
CA ARG A 156 1.54 -6.34 8.21
C ARG A 156 2.12 -5.20 7.40
N VAL A 157 1.87 -5.21 6.10
CA VAL A 157 2.10 -4.06 5.24
C VAL A 157 0.81 -3.24 5.19
N VAL A 158 0.93 -1.95 5.48
CA VAL A 158 -0.13 -0.94 5.40
C VAL A 158 0.21 -0.02 4.23
N THR A 159 -0.64 -0.04 3.21
CA THR A 159 -0.52 0.87 2.06
C THR A 159 -1.25 2.15 2.37
N LEU A 160 -0.53 3.28 2.33
CA LEU A 160 -1.16 4.59 2.52
C LEU A 160 -1.87 5.01 1.23
N HIS A 161 -3.11 5.46 1.37
CA HIS A 161 -3.91 5.94 0.25
C HIS A 161 -3.66 7.42 -0.02
N ASN A 162 -3.15 7.70 -1.22
CA ASN A 162 -3.00 9.07 -1.70
C ASN A 162 -4.37 9.73 -1.94
N PRO A 163 -4.47 11.06 -1.76
CA PRO A 163 -5.67 11.79 -2.17
C PRO A 163 -5.91 11.65 -3.67
N LYS A 164 -7.19 11.67 -4.06
CA LYS A 164 -7.59 11.58 -5.47
C LYS A 164 -7.67 12.97 -6.09
N LEU A 165 -7.34 13.04 -7.38
CA LEU A 165 -7.54 14.22 -8.19
C LEU A 165 -8.90 14.11 -8.89
N SER A 166 -9.75 15.12 -8.75
CA SER A 166 -11.04 15.17 -9.45
C SER A 166 -10.83 15.73 -10.85
N VAL A 167 -11.40 15.06 -11.85
CA VAL A 167 -11.36 15.50 -13.24
C VAL A 167 -12.78 15.47 -13.77
N GLN A 168 -13.27 16.62 -14.19
CA GLN A 168 -14.60 16.79 -14.74
C GLN A 168 -14.49 17.37 -16.14
N VAL A 169 -15.40 16.97 -17.02
CA VAL A 169 -15.47 17.45 -18.40
C VAL A 169 -16.81 18.12 -18.59
N SER A 170 -16.78 19.32 -19.15
CA SER A 170 -17.97 20.13 -19.47
C SER A 170 -17.95 20.55 -20.93
N GLY A 171 -19.14 20.64 -21.53
CA GLY A 171 -19.32 20.90 -22.96
C GLY A 171 -19.84 19.67 -23.71
N LEU A 172 -20.21 19.86 -24.98
CA LEU A 172 -20.65 18.77 -25.85
C LEU A 172 -19.42 18.02 -26.37
N ALA A 173 -19.36 16.72 -26.10
CA ALA A 173 -18.28 15.86 -26.57
C ALA A 173 -18.43 15.59 -28.07
N LYS A 174 -18.02 16.54 -28.91
CA LYS A 174 -18.08 16.47 -30.36
C LYS A 174 -16.74 16.79 -31.00
N VAL A 175 -16.42 16.15 -32.12
CA VAL A 175 -15.19 16.44 -32.87
C VAL A 175 -15.19 17.90 -33.32
N SER A 176 -14.04 18.56 -33.17
CA SER A 176 -13.83 19.98 -33.53
C SER A 176 -14.68 20.99 -32.74
N GLU A 177 -15.40 20.57 -31.70
CA GLU A 177 -16.12 21.47 -30.79
C GLU A 177 -15.28 21.74 -29.54
N GLU A 178 -15.27 23.00 -29.08
CA GLU A 178 -14.52 23.37 -27.88
C GLU A 178 -15.20 22.81 -26.63
N MET A 179 -14.39 22.17 -25.79
CA MET A 179 -14.78 21.61 -24.51
C MET A 179 -13.88 22.13 -23.40
N PHE A 180 -14.27 21.92 -22.16
CA PHE A 180 -13.49 22.29 -20.99
C PHE A 180 -13.27 21.09 -20.09
N VAL A 181 -12.04 20.95 -19.59
CA VAL A 181 -11.70 20.03 -18.51
C VAL A 181 -11.43 20.86 -17.27
N THR A 182 -12.06 20.49 -16.17
CA THR A 182 -11.84 21.09 -14.85
C THR A 182 -11.18 20.05 -13.96
N VAL A 183 -9.99 20.40 -13.46
CA VAL A 183 -9.24 19.61 -12.49
C VAL A 183 -9.34 20.26 -11.14
N GLU A 184 -9.70 19.49 -10.12
CA GLU A 184 -9.83 19.95 -8.75
C GLU A 184 -9.02 19.07 -7.80
N PHE A 185 -8.30 19.71 -6.89
CA PHE A 185 -7.54 19.05 -5.85
C PHE A 185 -7.71 19.81 -4.54
N THR A 186 -7.94 19.07 -3.46
CA THR A 186 -7.95 19.63 -2.10
C THR A 186 -6.76 19.09 -1.34
N ASN A 187 -5.92 19.97 -0.80
CA ASN A 187 -4.79 19.59 0.03
C ASN A 187 -5.30 19.02 1.37
N PRO A 188 -5.17 17.69 1.62
CA PRO A 188 -5.65 17.09 2.87
C PRO A 188 -4.66 17.29 4.03
N PHE A 189 -3.45 17.79 3.76
CA PHE A 189 -2.38 17.86 4.74
C PHE A 189 -2.49 19.09 5.66
N LYS A 190 -1.90 18.96 6.86
CA LYS A 190 -1.74 20.05 7.81
C LYS A 190 -0.60 21.02 7.45
N PHE A 191 0.11 20.77 6.35
CA PHE A 191 1.22 21.59 5.85
C PHE A 191 0.96 22.02 4.39
N ASN A 192 1.68 23.04 3.95
CA ASN A 192 1.53 23.59 2.61
C ASN A 192 2.26 22.72 1.58
N LEU A 193 1.67 22.59 0.39
CA LEU A 193 2.35 21.98 -0.76
C LEU A 193 3.01 23.07 -1.59
N GLU A 194 4.31 22.94 -1.82
CA GLU A 194 5.12 23.88 -2.60
C GLU A 194 5.46 23.28 -3.96
N ASP A 195 5.61 24.16 -4.97
CA ASP A 195 6.00 23.83 -6.34
C ASP A 195 5.21 22.65 -6.92
N VAL A 196 3.89 22.81 -6.98
CA VAL A 196 2.96 21.80 -7.44
C VAL A 196 2.77 21.89 -8.95
N TYR A 197 3.07 20.79 -9.64
CA TYR A 197 2.88 20.65 -11.08
C TYR A 197 1.70 19.73 -11.36
N ILE A 198 0.75 20.23 -12.15
CA ILE A 198 -0.39 19.44 -12.62
C ILE A 198 -0.27 19.26 -14.11
N ARG A 199 -0.44 18.02 -14.57
CA ARG A 199 -0.48 17.65 -15.98
C ARG A 199 -1.84 17.05 -16.30
N VAL A 200 -2.41 17.44 -17.43
CA VAL A 200 -3.61 16.81 -17.98
C VAL A 200 -3.33 16.40 -19.41
N GLU A 201 -3.77 15.21 -19.78
CA GLU A 201 -3.63 14.70 -21.14
C GLU A 201 -4.74 13.70 -21.50
N GLY A 202 -4.99 13.55 -22.81
CA GLY A 202 -5.96 12.61 -23.34
C GLY A 202 -5.56 12.13 -24.73
N PRO A 203 -5.24 10.84 -24.91
CA PRO A 203 -4.89 10.30 -26.22
C PRO A 203 -5.98 10.59 -27.26
N GLY A 204 -5.61 11.24 -28.37
CA GLY A 204 -6.54 11.59 -29.46
C GLY A 204 -7.49 12.77 -29.16
N VAL A 205 -7.41 13.36 -27.96
CA VAL A 205 -8.31 14.42 -27.49
C VAL A 205 -7.56 15.70 -27.18
N MET A 206 -6.52 15.60 -26.34
CA MET A 206 -5.79 16.75 -25.84
C MET A 206 -4.30 16.42 -25.69
N PRO A 207 -3.39 17.23 -26.26
CA PRO A 207 -1.96 17.11 -25.95
C PRO A 207 -1.70 17.41 -24.46
N PRO A 208 -0.55 17.02 -23.91
CA PRO A 208 -0.22 17.32 -22.52
C PRO A 208 -0.25 18.83 -22.26
N LYS A 209 -1.06 19.24 -21.28
CA LYS A 209 -1.09 20.62 -20.75
C LYS A 209 -0.61 20.62 -19.32
N TYR A 210 0.02 21.72 -18.91
CA TYR A 210 0.67 21.85 -17.62
C TYR A 210 0.21 23.12 -16.90
N LYS A 211 0.04 23.01 -15.59
CA LYS A 211 -0.21 24.14 -14.71
C LYS A 211 0.71 24.06 -13.50
N HIS A 212 1.34 25.18 -13.18
CA HIS A 212 2.21 25.32 -12.01
C HIS A 212 1.51 26.17 -10.95
N TYR A 213 1.53 25.68 -9.71
CA TYR A 213 1.13 26.41 -8.51
C TYR A 213 2.33 26.47 -7.56
N SER A 214 2.81 27.67 -7.24
CA SER A 214 3.93 27.84 -6.32
C SER A 214 3.60 27.37 -4.90
N LEU A 215 2.35 27.56 -4.46
CA LEU A 215 1.91 27.22 -3.12
C LEU A 215 0.43 26.83 -3.11
N ILE A 216 0.12 25.70 -2.47
CA ILE A 216 -1.23 25.29 -2.09
C ILE A 216 -1.26 25.17 -0.56
N LEU A 217 -2.05 26.04 0.08
CA LEU A 217 -2.14 26.10 1.55
C LEU A 217 -2.76 24.81 2.13
N ALA A 218 -2.40 24.50 3.37
CA ALA A 218 -3.02 23.42 4.14
C ALA A 218 -4.57 23.55 4.14
N GLY A 219 -5.26 22.47 3.80
CA GLY A 219 -6.74 22.44 3.74
C GLY A 219 -7.38 23.22 2.59
N SER A 220 -6.61 23.92 1.76
CA SER A 220 -7.15 24.67 0.61
C SER A 220 -7.38 23.78 -0.61
N SER A 221 -8.34 24.20 -1.45
CA SER A 221 -8.58 23.59 -2.76
C SER A 221 -8.03 24.46 -3.88
N MET A 222 -7.58 23.80 -4.95
CA MET A 222 -7.24 24.41 -6.21
C MET A 222 -8.19 23.90 -7.29
N THR A 223 -8.50 24.77 -8.24
CA THR A 223 -9.29 24.45 -9.42
C THR A 223 -8.56 25.00 -10.65
N TRP A 224 -8.40 24.17 -11.66
CA TRP A 224 -7.85 24.55 -12.95
C TRP A 224 -8.79 24.10 -14.06
N THR A 225 -9.33 25.06 -14.81
CA THR A 225 -10.11 24.80 -16.00
C THR A 225 -9.29 25.11 -17.24
N GLU A 226 -9.32 24.20 -18.20
CA GLU A 226 -8.55 24.28 -19.43
C GLU A 226 -9.41 23.88 -20.63
N SER A 227 -9.37 24.68 -21.71
CA SER A 227 -10.13 24.35 -22.92
C SER A 227 -9.36 23.39 -23.82
N PHE A 228 -10.09 22.54 -24.55
CA PHE A 228 -9.51 21.63 -25.53
C PHE A 228 -10.52 21.28 -26.63
N THR A 229 -10.01 20.78 -27.75
CA THR A 229 -10.83 20.43 -28.92
C THR A 229 -10.50 19.00 -29.34
N PRO A 230 -11.43 18.04 -29.17
CA PRO A 230 -11.23 16.66 -29.59
C PRO A 230 -10.99 16.52 -31.09
N ARG A 231 -10.02 15.69 -31.48
CA ARG A 231 -9.68 15.45 -32.90
C ARG A 231 -10.20 14.12 -33.45
N ARG A 232 -10.56 13.19 -32.56
CA ARG A 232 -10.99 11.84 -32.91
C ARG A 232 -12.29 11.51 -32.20
N GLU A 233 -13.20 10.89 -32.93
CA GLU A 233 -14.42 10.30 -32.38
C GLU A 233 -14.13 9.00 -31.60
N GLY A 234 -15.08 8.61 -30.77
CA GLY A 234 -15.06 7.35 -30.03
C GLY A 234 -14.82 7.49 -28.53
N PRO A 235 -14.77 6.35 -27.81
CA PRO A 235 -14.52 6.32 -26.38
C PRO A 235 -13.06 6.68 -26.11
N THR A 236 -12.86 7.58 -25.16
CA THR A 236 -11.54 8.07 -24.77
C THR A 236 -11.52 8.44 -23.29
N LYS A 237 -10.34 8.78 -22.79
CA LYS A 237 -10.09 9.02 -21.38
C LYS A 237 -9.12 10.18 -21.22
N LEU A 238 -9.49 11.11 -20.37
CA LEU A 238 -8.59 12.14 -19.86
C LEU A 238 -7.98 11.65 -18.56
N MET A 239 -6.68 11.87 -18.42
CA MET A 239 -5.92 11.58 -17.22
C MET A 239 -5.26 12.86 -16.76
N ALA A 240 -5.35 13.11 -15.45
CA ALA A 240 -4.66 14.19 -14.79
C ALA A 240 -3.72 13.61 -13.74
N SER A 241 -2.53 14.18 -13.59
CA SER A 241 -1.59 13.85 -12.55
C SER A 241 -1.11 15.11 -11.83
N LEU A 242 -0.86 14.97 -10.54
CA LEU A 242 -0.28 16.00 -9.69
C LEU A 242 1.04 15.47 -9.13
N ASP A 243 2.09 16.27 -9.25
CA ASP A 243 3.43 15.96 -8.77
C ASP A 243 4.01 17.13 -7.98
N CYS A 244 4.53 16.83 -6.79
CA CYS A 244 5.34 17.73 -5.99
C CYS A 244 6.29 16.94 -5.07
N ALA A 245 7.25 17.63 -4.45
CA ALA A 245 8.26 16.98 -3.61
C ALA A 245 7.66 16.19 -2.43
N ALA A 246 6.58 16.70 -1.83
CA ALA A 246 5.92 16.09 -0.68
C ALA A 246 4.85 15.06 -1.05
N LEU A 247 4.33 15.10 -2.29
CA LEU A 247 3.21 14.29 -2.72
C LEU A 247 3.41 13.84 -4.16
N ARG A 248 3.61 12.54 -4.33
CA ARG A 248 3.77 11.89 -5.63
C ARG A 248 2.61 10.93 -5.89
N GLN A 249 2.42 10.55 -7.15
CA GLN A 249 1.44 9.53 -7.56
C GLN A 249 -0.02 9.88 -7.26
N VAL A 250 -0.38 11.16 -7.30
CA VAL A 250 -1.78 11.59 -7.28
C VAL A 250 -2.28 11.68 -8.72
N TYR A 251 -3.34 10.93 -9.02
CA TYR A 251 -3.94 10.92 -10.35
C TYR A 251 -5.45 10.93 -10.29
N GLY A 252 -6.04 11.38 -11.40
CA GLY A 252 -7.46 11.48 -11.63
C GLY A 252 -7.77 11.10 -13.07
N GLN A 253 -8.99 10.67 -13.32
CA GLN A 253 -9.41 10.29 -14.66
C GLN A 253 -10.87 10.62 -14.91
N ALA A 254 -11.18 10.96 -16.15
CA ALA A 254 -12.53 11.09 -16.65
C ALA A 254 -12.66 10.31 -17.96
N GLN A 255 -13.70 9.48 -18.07
CA GLN A 255 -14.05 8.82 -19.33
C GLN A 255 -15.04 9.71 -20.08
N LEU A 256 -14.87 9.81 -21.40
CA LEU A 256 -15.80 10.53 -22.25
C LEU A 256 -15.90 9.84 -23.62
N THR A 257 -17.03 10.01 -24.29
CA THR A 257 -17.25 9.47 -25.63
C THR A 257 -17.47 10.63 -26.58
N VAL A 258 -16.52 10.84 -27.49
CA VAL A 258 -16.58 11.91 -28.49
C VAL A 258 -17.48 11.45 -29.62
N LYS A 259 -18.51 12.24 -29.92
CA LYS A 259 -19.39 12.08 -31.07
C LYS A 259 -18.79 12.75 -32.31
N PRO A 260 -19.15 12.29 -33.52
CA PRO A 260 -18.80 12.98 -34.76
C PRO A 260 -19.36 14.41 -34.81
#